data_AF-A0A1H6E778-F1
#
_entry.id   AF-A0A1H6E778-F1
#
_cell.length_a   1.000
_cell.length_b   1.000
_cell.length_c   1.000
_cell.angle_alpha   90.00
_cell.angle_beta   90.00
_cell.angle_gamma   90.00
#
_symmetry.space_group_name_H-M   'P 1'
#
loop_
_entity.id
_entity.type
_entity.pdbx_description
1 polymer ?
#
loop_
_entity_poly.entity_id
_entity_poly.type
_entity_poly.pdbx_seq_one_letter_code
_entity_poly.pdbx_strand_id
1 'polypeptide(L)'
;MHRRVKNQRLATAGYQWAFSALTASPGAHAHYQRRRQAGDSHTAALRNTFNRLLGCLHHCLHTRQPYQEAAAFTPRPLAAA
;
A
#
# COMPACT_ATOMS: atom_id res chain seq x y z
N MET A 1 -11.33 -9.57 -17.51
CA MET A 1 -11.92 -8.25 -17.85
C MET A 1 -10.92 -7.15 -17.49
N HIS A 2 -10.22 -6.55 -18.47
CA HIS A 2 -9.19 -5.53 -18.21
C HIS A 2 -9.85 -4.14 -18.19
N ARG A 3 -9.71 -3.40 -17.09
CA ARG A 3 -10.28 -2.05 -16.96
C ARG A 3 -9.62 -1.12 -17.99
N ARG A 4 -10.36 -0.73 -19.04
CA ARG A 4 -9.82 0.06 -20.16
C ARG A 4 -9.66 1.56 -19.86
N VAL A 5 -10.35 2.08 -18.84
CA VAL A 5 -10.24 3.48 -18.43
C VAL A 5 -9.64 3.56 -17.03
N LYS A 6 -8.40 4.05 -16.95
CA LYS A 6 -7.70 4.41 -15.72
C LYS A 6 -6.83 5.63 -15.97
N ASN A 7 -6.59 6.44 -14.94
CA ASN A 7 -5.60 7.50 -15.04
C ASN A 7 -4.21 6.86 -15.12
N GLN A 8 -3.63 6.84 -16.31
CA GLN A 8 -2.35 6.17 -16.57
C GLN A 8 -1.20 6.83 -15.80
N ARG A 9 -1.22 8.17 -15.67
CA ARG A 9 -0.21 8.92 -14.90
C ARG A 9 -0.23 8.52 -13.43
N LEU A 10 -1.43 8.48 -12.83
CA LEU A 10 -1.59 8.04 -11.45
C LEU A 10 -1.21 6.57 -11.26
N ALA A 11 -1.53 5.70 -12.22
CA ALA A 11 -1.15 4.30 -12.16
C ALA A 11 0.37 4.11 -12.18
N THR A 12 1.08 4.82 -13.06
CA THR A 12 2.54 4.77 -13.15
C THR A 12 3.19 5.36 -11.90
N ALA A 13 2.75 6.54 -11.45
CA ALA A 13 3.26 7.16 -10.23
C ALA A 13 3.02 6.27 -9.00
N GLY A 14 1.83 5.69 -8.87
CA GLY A 14 1.50 4.78 -7.78
C GLY A 14 2.34 3.50 -7.79
N TYR A 15 2.65 2.96 -8.97
CA TYR A 15 3.55 1.81 -9.09
C TYR A 15 4.96 2.15 -8.61
N GLN A 16 5.53 3.26 -9.11
CA GLN A 16 6.87 3.70 -8.72
C GLN A 16 6.95 3.98 -7.22
N TRP A 17 5.94 4.66 -6.67
CA TRP A 17 5.88 4.96 -5.24
C TRP A 17 5.80 3.68 -4.39
N ALA A 18 4.89 2.75 -4.73
CA ALA A 18 4.78 1.49 -4.00
C ALA A 18 6.05 0.65 -4.09
N PHE A 19 6.73 0.64 -5.24
CA PHE A 19 7.98 -0.08 -5.41
C PHE A 19 9.10 0.50 -4.53
N SER A 20 9.30 1.83 -4.56
CA SER A 20 10.29 2.49 -3.70
C SER A 20 9.96 2.35 -2.21
N ALA A 21 8.68 2.28 -1.84
CA ALA A 21 8.27 2.10 -0.45
C ALA A 21 8.65 0.72 0.11
N LEU A 22 8.89 -0.29 -0.73
CA LEU A 22 9.27 -1.64 -0.27
C LEU A 22 10.61 -1.66 0.45
N THR A 23 11.54 -0.77 0.11
CA THR A 23 12.85 -0.68 0.77
C THR A 23 12.87 0.37 1.88
N ALA A 24 12.05 1.42 1.77
CA ALA A 24 12.00 2.51 2.74
C ALA A 24 11.11 2.25 3.96
N SER A 25 10.14 1.33 3.87
CA SER A 25 9.18 1.06 4.94
C SER A 25 9.03 -0.45 5.19
N PRO A 26 9.47 -0.94 6.37
CA PRO A 26 9.21 -2.32 6.80
C PRO A 26 7.72 -2.69 6.78
N GLY A 27 6.83 -1.76 7.16
CA GLY A 27 5.38 -1.98 7.14
C GLY A 27 4.82 -2.17 5.73
N ALA A 28 5.28 -1.37 4.77
CA ALA A 28 4.90 -1.51 3.37
C ALA A 28 5.42 -2.83 2.77
N HIS A 29 6.65 -3.21 3.11
CA HIS A 29 7.23 -4.49 2.70
C HIS A 29 6.43 -5.69 3.23
N ALA A 30 6.13 -5.70 4.54
CA ALA A 30 5.32 -6.75 5.15
C ALA A 30 3.91 -6.82 4.56
N HIS A 31 3.28 -5.67 4.27
CA HIS A 31 2.00 -5.64 3.57
C HIS A 31 2.11 -6.27 2.18
N TYR A 32 3.10 -5.86 1.39
CA TYR A 32 3.35 -6.40 0.06
C TYR A 32 3.61 -7.91 0.07
N GLN A 33 4.44 -8.40 1.00
CA GLN A 33 4.72 -9.82 1.14
C GLN A 33 3.46 -10.63 1.48
N ARG A 34 2.62 -10.15 2.40
CA ARG A 34 1.33 -10.80 2.69
C ARG A 34 0.44 -10.90 1.46
N ARG A 35 0.42 -9.87 0.61
CA ARG A 35 -0.32 -9.90 -0.66
C ARG A 35 0.25 -10.92 -1.64
N ARG A 36 1.58 -10.98 -1.76
CA ARG A 36 2.26 -12.00 -2.60
C ARG A 36 2.00 -13.42 -2.10
N GLN A 37 2.01 -13.65 -0.79
CA GLN A 37 1.70 -14.95 -0.18
C GLN A 37 0.22 -15.33 -0.37
N ALA A 38 -0.69 -14.37 -0.43
CA ALA A 38 -2.10 -14.58 -0.75
C ALA A 38 -2.36 -14.89 -2.25
N GLY A 39 -1.32 -14.96 -3.09
CA GLY A 39 -1.44 -15.31 -4.51
C GLY A 39 -1.56 -14.11 -5.46
N ASP A 40 -1.43 -12.88 -4.97
CA ASP A 40 -1.46 -11.72 -5.86
C ASP A 40 -0.22 -11.69 -6.78
N SER A 41 -0.46 -11.35 -8.06
CA SER A 41 0.62 -10.99 -8.98
C SER A 41 1.41 -9.78 -8.45
N HIS A 42 2.65 -9.60 -8.92
CA HIS A 42 3.49 -8.46 -8.52
C HIS A 42 2.77 -7.11 -8.67
N THR A 43 2.16 -6.88 -9.83
CA THR A 43 1.42 -5.66 -10.13
C THR A 43 0.18 -5.49 -9.25
N ALA A 44 -0.54 -6.58 -8.95
CA ALA A 44 -1.69 -6.53 -8.06
C ALA A 44 -1.26 -6.23 -6.61
N ALA A 45 -0.18 -6.85 -6.14
CA ALA A 45 0.37 -6.60 -4.81
C ALA A 45 0.84 -5.14 -4.67
N LEU A 46 1.60 -4.61 -5.63
CA LEU A 46 2.03 -3.21 -5.63
C LEU A 46 0.86 -2.22 -5.67
N ARG A 47 -0.19 -2.51 -6.46
CA ARG A 47 -1.40 -1.68 -6.49
C ARG A 47 -2.10 -1.65 -5.14
N ASN A 48 -2.13 -2.77 -4.41
CA ASN A 48 -2.72 -2.81 -3.08
C ASN A 48 -1.86 -2.07 -2.05
N THR A 49 -0.53 -2.21 -2.12
CA THR A 49 0.39 -1.42 -1.29
C THR A 49 0.21 0.09 -1.56
N PHE A 50 0.15 0.50 -2.83
CA PHE A 50 -0.13 1.89 -3.21
C PHE A 50 -1.45 2.40 -2.63
N ASN A 51 -2.54 1.63 -2.77
CA ASN A 51 -3.84 2.03 -2.23
C ASN A 51 -3.79 2.23 -0.70
N ARG A 52 -3.03 1.38 0.02
CA ARG A 52 -2.82 1.55 1.46
C ARG A 52 -2.06 2.84 1.78
N LEU A 53 -0.96 3.11 1.08
CA LEU A 53 -0.15 4.32 1.24
C LEU A 53 -0.96 5.60 0.94
N LEU A 54 -1.80 5.56 -0.11
CA LEU A 54 -2.67 6.68 -0.46
C LEU A 54 -3.70 6.97 0.66
N GLY A 55 -4.27 5.92 1.27
CA GLY A 55 -5.15 6.06 2.43
C GLY A 55 -4.44 6.70 3.63
N CYS A 56 -3.21 6.29 3.91
CA CYS A 56 -2.39 6.89 4.97
C CYS A 56 -2.06 8.36 4.68
N LEU A 57 -1.67 8.69 3.45
CA LEU A 57 -1.41 10.06 3.03
C LEU A 57 -2.66 10.94 3.19
N HIS A 58 -3.81 10.46 2.71
CA HIS A 58 -5.07 11.16 2.87
C HIS A 58 -5.39 11.43 4.34
N HIS A 59 -5.24 10.42 5.20
CA HIS A 59 -5.43 10.58 6.64
C HIS A 59 -4.50 11.65 7.22
N CYS A 60 -3.19 11.57 6.95
CA CYS A 60 -2.20 12.53 7.44
C CYS A 60 -2.52 13.96 7.01
N LEU A 61 -2.90 14.15 5.74
CA LEU A 61 -3.28 15.46 5.22
C LEU A 61 -4.58 15.97 5.85
N HIS A 62 -5.56 15.09 6.06
CA HIS A 62 -6.84 15.46 6.64
C HIS A 62 -6.72 15.84 8.12
N THR A 63 -5.97 15.08 8.91
CA THR A 63 -5.77 15.30 10.34
C THR A 63 -4.62 16.26 10.64
N ARG A 64 -3.85 16.66 9.62
CA ARG A 64 -2.61 17.45 9.72
C ARG A 64 -1.57 16.83 10.65
N GLN A 65 -1.48 15.50 10.61
CA GLN A 65 -0.53 14.75 11.41
C GLN A 65 0.64 14.26 10.56
N PRO A 66 1.87 14.20 11.12
CA PRO A 66 2.99 13.59 10.43
C PRO A 66 2.74 12.10 10.24
N TYR A 67 3.32 11.54 9.17
CA TYR A 67 3.24 10.11 8.90
C TYR A 67 3.86 9.30 10.04
N GLN A 68 3.09 8.35 10.58
CA GLN A 68 3.54 7.40 11.59
C GLN A 68 3.34 5.97 11.09
N GLU A 69 4.44 5.23 10.96
CA GLU A 69 4.43 3.90 10.33
C GLU A 69 3.58 2.87 11.10
N ALA A 70 3.62 2.91 12.44
CA ALA A 70 2.84 2.01 13.29
C ALA A 70 1.32 2.17 13.11
N ALA A 71 0.85 3.40 12.89
CA ALA A 71 -0.54 3.70 12.58
C ALA A 71 -0.87 3.37 11.11
N ALA A 72 0.07 3.63 10.20
CA ALA A 72 -0.09 3.35 8.78
C ALA A 72 -0.23 1.86 8.48
N PHE A 73 0.52 1.00 9.17
CA PHE A 73 0.53 -0.45 8.97
C PHE A 73 0.24 -1.21 10.27
N THR A 74 -0.87 -0.88 10.93
CA THR A 74 -1.34 -1.64 12.09
C THR A 74 -1.38 -3.14 11.77
N PRO A 75 -0.62 -3.97 12.51
CA PRO A 75 -0.73 -5.41 12.42
C PRO A 75 -2.17 -5.78 12.70
N ARG A 76 -2.78 -6.61 11.85
CA ARG A 76 -4.09 -7.16 12.19
C ARG A 76 -3.89 -7.95 13.48
N PRO A 77 -4.63 -7.67 14.57
CA PRO A 77 -4.54 -8.47 15.77
C PRO A 77 -4.82 -9.92 15.38
N LEU A 78 -3.98 -10.85 15.82
CA LEU A 78 -4.30 -12.26 15.72
C LEU A 78 -5.64 -12.41 16.46
N ALA A 79 -6.68 -12.83 15.74
CA ALA A 79 -7.93 -13.21 16.38
C ALA A 79 -7.58 -14.31 17.39
N ALA A 80 -7.77 -14.01 18.68
CA ALA A 80 -7.64 -15.00 19.73
C ALA A 80 -8.61 -16.15 19.43
N ALA A 81 -8.10 -17.38 19.47
CA ALA A 81 -8.84 -18.61 19.25
C ALA A 81 -9.73 -18.93 20.45
#